data_AF-A0A484LMB3-F1
#
_entry.id   AF-A0A484LMB3-F1
#
_cell.length_a   1.000
_cell.length_b   1.000
_cell.length_c   1.000
_cell.angle_alpha   90.00
_cell.angle_beta   90.00
_cell.angle_gamma   90.00
#
_symmetry.space_group_name_H-M   'P 1'
#
loop_
_entity.id
_entity.type
_entity.pdbx_description
1 polymer ?
#
loop_
_entity_poly.entity_id
_entity_poly.type
_entity_poly.pdbx_seq_one_letter_code
_entity_poly.pdbx_strand_id
1 'polypeptide(L)'
;MPPPEQPSSPSSLSTHDSSSLHHLPDVKEVPFDNLFTPAAETETKTEAQSKGAQLNQKRKRVADVLLEKSKDGKLQHGLISKVAEEFSFTRKTVSNIWQIAKAQLDSGLPIDVQCHWKGSCGRKRVPVDMEKLAAISLSRHKNMRALSFAMEVSKSTVHRWLKRKEIRRHSSAIKPYLCESVGRPRYGEGGDVLWDGKIGIFPFTFEQAAQRSSKNRPAGTLETKAEPTVNRDVMKRMLLTNLIPAIKQKWPGSSRDIIIQQDNAKPHVDGNDPEIVAAAQEGDWNIQLKFQPPNSPDLNVLDLGFFRSIDSVQD
;
A
#
# COMPACT_ATOMS: atom_id res chain seq x y z
N MET A 1 -50.70 -22.35 -35.36
CA MET A 1 -50.24 -23.73 -35.54
C MET A 1 -50.62 -24.23 -36.92
N PRO A 2 -49.62 -24.53 -37.76
CA PRO A 2 -49.59 -25.70 -38.63
C PRO A 2 -48.39 -26.63 -38.26
N PRO A 3 -48.32 -27.87 -38.78
CA PRO A 3 -47.64 -29.03 -38.17
C PRO A 3 -46.16 -29.18 -38.56
N PRO A 4 -45.41 -30.12 -37.93
CA PRO A 4 -43.95 -30.19 -38.04
C PRO A 4 -43.49 -31.09 -39.19
N GLU A 5 -42.47 -30.62 -39.93
CA GLU A 5 -41.69 -31.43 -40.87
C GLU A 5 -40.36 -31.86 -40.24
N GLN A 6 -40.07 -33.15 -40.38
CA GLN A 6 -38.78 -33.83 -40.33
C GLN A 6 -38.69 -34.62 -41.66
N PRO A 7 -37.56 -35.22 -42.12
CA PRO A 7 -36.16 -35.19 -41.63
C PRO A 7 -35.11 -35.03 -42.78
N SER A 8 -33.83 -34.84 -42.45
CA SER A 8 -32.70 -35.43 -43.22
C SER A 8 -31.34 -35.27 -42.52
N SER A 9 -30.70 -36.39 -42.18
CA SER A 9 -29.23 -36.54 -42.06
C SER A 9 -28.62 -36.65 -43.48
N PRO A 10 -27.29 -36.58 -43.76
CA PRO A 10 -26.18 -37.10 -42.94
C PRO A 10 -24.79 -36.39 -43.02
N SER A 11 -23.83 -36.98 -42.29
CA SER A 11 -22.38 -37.10 -42.61
C SER A 11 -21.36 -36.12 -41.99
N SER A 12 -20.72 -36.66 -40.93
CA SER A 12 -19.26 -36.75 -40.69
C SER A 12 -18.35 -35.53 -40.90
N LEU A 13 -17.73 -35.05 -39.81
CA LEU A 13 -16.37 -34.52 -39.86
C LEU A 13 -15.60 -34.74 -38.55
N SER A 14 -14.45 -35.39 -38.72
CA SER A 14 -13.24 -35.52 -37.90
C SER A 14 -13.18 -34.97 -36.47
N THR A 15 -12.82 -35.87 -35.56
CA THR A 15 -11.96 -35.62 -34.39
C THR A 15 -10.69 -34.86 -34.75
N HIS A 16 -10.41 -33.73 -34.10
CA HIS A 16 -9.06 -33.34 -33.68
C HIS A 16 -9.10 -32.30 -32.54
N ASP A 17 -8.40 -32.69 -31.47
CA ASP A 17 -7.56 -31.86 -30.60
C ASP A 17 -8.22 -30.85 -29.64
N SER A 18 -8.38 -31.31 -28.40
CA SER A 18 -8.47 -30.47 -27.21
C SER A 18 -7.06 -29.98 -26.85
N SER A 19 -6.67 -28.81 -27.34
CA SER A 19 -5.53 -28.07 -26.78
C SER A 19 -5.64 -26.57 -27.07
N SER A 20 -5.22 -25.77 -26.08
CA SER A 20 -4.99 -24.31 -26.15
C SER A 20 -6.14 -23.38 -25.71
N LEU A 21 -6.51 -23.55 -24.45
CA LEU A 21 -6.88 -22.44 -23.56
C LEU A 21 -5.68 -21.46 -23.42
N HIS A 22 -5.98 -20.17 -23.47
CA HIS A 22 -5.14 -19.04 -23.01
C HIS A 22 -3.76 -18.84 -23.68
N HIS A 23 -3.71 -18.00 -24.72
CA HIS A 23 -2.51 -17.24 -25.04
C HIS A 23 -2.70 -15.79 -24.62
N LEU A 24 -2.46 -15.53 -23.33
CA LEU A 24 -2.13 -14.19 -22.86
C LEU A 24 -0.65 -13.93 -23.23
N PRO A 25 -0.30 -12.72 -23.70
CA PRO A 25 1.09 -12.41 -23.98
C PRO A 25 1.92 -12.51 -22.70
N ASP A 26 3.09 -13.14 -22.81
CA ASP A 26 4.05 -13.30 -21.71
C ASP A 26 4.33 -11.96 -21.04
N VAL A 27 4.02 -11.91 -19.73
CA VAL A 27 4.50 -10.87 -18.84
C VAL A 27 6.01 -10.97 -18.85
N LYS A 28 6.69 -10.04 -19.54
CA LYS A 28 8.12 -9.83 -19.33
C LYS A 28 8.29 -9.45 -17.87
N GLU A 29 8.72 -10.39 -17.05
CA GLU A 29 9.30 -10.11 -15.75
C GLU A 29 10.49 -9.20 -15.99
N VAL A 30 10.28 -7.89 -15.84
CA VAL A 30 11.38 -6.95 -15.73
C VAL A 30 12.06 -7.31 -14.41
N PRO A 31 13.33 -7.75 -14.42
CA PRO A 31 14.01 -8.10 -13.18
C PRO A 31 14.00 -6.86 -12.29
N PHE A 32 13.27 -6.92 -11.19
CA PHE A 32 13.54 -6.01 -10.09
C PHE A 32 14.94 -6.37 -9.62
N ASP A 33 15.92 -5.56 -10.02
CA ASP A 33 17.26 -5.62 -9.47
C ASP A 33 17.11 -5.56 -7.94
N ASN A 34 17.38 -6.70 -7.33
CA ASN A 34 17.56 -6.84 -5.90
C ASN A 34 18.74 -5.95 -5.50
N LEU A 35 18.48 -4.68 -5.22
CA LEU A 35 19.38 -3.81 -4.47
C LEU A 35 19.36 -4.21 -2.98
N PHE A 36 19.56 -5.50 -2.71
CA PHE A 36 19.93 -6.07 -1.43
C PHE A 36 20.55 -7.44 -1.68
N THR A 37 21.69 -7.44 -2.37
CA THR A 37 22.71 -8.47 -2.12
C THR A 37 23.29 -8.16 -0.73
N PRO A 38 23.12 -9.04 0.28
CA PRO A 38 23.98 -8.95 1.43
C PRO A 38 25.37 -9.32 0.91
N ALA A 39 26.26 -8.32 0.82
CA ALA A 39 27.68 -8.58 0.68
C ALA A 39 28.04 -9.63 1.73
N ALA A 40 28.71 -10.69 1.28
CA ALA A 40 29.20 -11.78 2.12
C ALA A 40 29.90 -11.21 3.35
N GLU A 41 29.19 -11.21 4.47
CA GLU A 41 29.78 -11.08 5.79
C GLU A 41 30.53 -12.39 6.01
N THR A 42 31.85 -12.29 5.89
CA THR A 42 32.79 -13.25 6.41
C THR A 42 32.38 -13.72 7.81
N GLU A 43 32.30 -15.03 7.92
CA GLU A 43 32.01 -15.80 9.11
C GLU A 43 32.77 -15.28 10.34
N THR A 44 32.10 -14.46 11.16
CA THR A 44 32.54 -14.14 12.53
C THR A 44 31.34 -14.09 13.47
N LYS A 45 30.62 -15.21 13.57
CA LYS A 45 29.59 -15.42 14.61
C LYS A 45 29.78 -16.78 15.30
N THR A 46 30.88 -16.92 16.04
CA THR A 46 31.22 -18.19 16.73
C THR A 46 31.52 -18.06 18.22
N GLU A 47 31.14 -16.97 18.90
CA GLU A 47 31.39 -16.84 20.36
C GLU A 47 30.17 -16.49 21.23
N ALA A 48 29.11 -15.92 20.66
CA ALA A 48 27.94 -15.48 21.44
C ALA A 48 26.85 -16.56 21.65
N GLN A 49 26.90 -17.65 20.89
CA GLN A 49 26.20 -18.88 21.26
C GLN A 49 27.03 -19.57 22.34
N SER A 50 26.69 -19.41 23.63
CA SER A 50 26.94 -20.51 24.58
C SER A 50 26.32 -20.27 25.95
N LYS A 51 26.55 -19.15 26.65
CA LYS A 51 26.27 -19.10 28.12
C LYS A 51 24.87 -19.57 28.53
N GLY A 52 23.81 -19.12 27.86
CA GLY A 52 22.44 -19.57 28.13
C GLY A 52 22.13 -21.00 27.64
N ALA A 53 22.69 -21.40 26.49
CA ALA A 53 22.54 -22.74 25.94
C ALA A 53 23.30 -23.79 26.78
N GLN A 54 24.51 -23.45 27.20
CA GLN A 54 25.37 -24.20 28.11
C GLN A 54 24.72 -24.32 29.48
N LEU A 55 24.06 -23.27 29.98
CA LEU A 55 23.27 -23.34 31.22
C LEU A 55 22.08 -24.31 31.07
N ASN A 56 21.34 -24.24 29.97
CA ASN A 56 20.24 -25.17 29.68
C ASN A 56 20.72 -26.61 29.55
N GLN A 57 21.86 -26.83 28.87
CA GLN A 57 22.48 -28.15 28.75
C GLN A 57 22.92 -28.69 30.11
N LYS A 58 23.52 -27.86 30.97
CA LYS A 58 23.86 -28.22 32.35
C LYS A 58 22.62 -28.58 33.17
N ARG A 59 21.54 -27.80 33.07
CA ARG A 59 20.27 -28.07 33.75
C ARG A 59 19.64 -29.39 33.30
N LYS A 60 19.69 -29.70 32.01
CA LYS A 60 19.25 -30.98 31.45
C LYS A 60 20.04 -32.16 32.03
N ARG A 61 21.38 -32.07 32.02
CA ARG A 61 22.25 -33.10 32.63
C ARG A 61 21.96 -33.33 34.11
N VAL A 62 21.68 -32.27 34.87
CA VAL A 62 21.27 -32.38 36.28
C VAL A 62 19.96 -33.16 36.41
N ALA A 63 18.97 -32.89 35.55
CA ALA A 63 17.72 -33.65 35.55
C ALA A 63 17.95 -35.13 35.20
N ASP A 64 18.76 -35.42 34.18
CA ASP A 64 19.09 -36.78 33.75
C ASP A 64 19.76 -37.59 34.89
N VAL A 65 20.76 -37.02 35.57
CA VAL A 65 21.46 -37.67 36.70
C VAL A 65 20.54 -37.91 37.90
N LEU A 66 19.62 -36.99 38.17
CA LEU A 66 18.66 -37.15 39.27
C LEU A 66 17.62 -38.22 38.96
N LEU A 67 17.19 -38.34 37.69
CA LEU A 67 16.26 -39.39 37.26
C LEU A 67 16.92 -40.76 37.30
N GLU A 68 18.16 -40.88 36.85
CA GLU A 68 18.92 -42.15 36.89
C GLU A 68 19.13 -42.66 38.33
N LYS A 69 19.40 -41.73 39.28
CA LYS A 69 19.66 -42.06 40.69
C LYS A 69 18.41 -42.09 41.57
N SER A 70 17.24 -41.87 40.98
CA SER A 70 15.95 -41.94 41.68
C SER A 70 15.45 -43.38 41.76
N LYS A 71 15.04 -43.82 42.96
CA LYS A 71 14.39 -45.12 43.18
C LYS A 71 12.96 -44.85 43.66
N ASP A 72 11.97 -45.45 43.01
CA ASP A 72 10.53 -45.28 43.33
C ASP A 72 10.06 -43.82 43.42
N GLY A 73 10.61 -42.95 42.55
CA GLY A 73 10.28 -41.52 42.53
C GLY A 73 10.80 -40.72 43.74
N LYS A 74 11.77 -41.29 44.49
CA LYS A 74 12.42 -40.69 45.66
C LYS A 74 13.94 -40.65 45.47
N LEU A 75 14.53 -39.52 45.88
CA LEU A 75 15.98 -39.32 45.90
C LEU A 75 16.55 -39.66 47.28
N GLN A 76 17.76 -40.23 47.32
CA GLN A 76 18.47 -40.48 48.57
C GLN A 76 18.86 -39.17 49.28
N HIS A 77 18.88 -39.20 50.61
CA HIS A 77 19.28 -38.05 51.41
C HIS A 77 20.72 -37.60 51.06
N GLY A 78 20.92 -36.29 50.88
CA GLY A 78 22.21 -35.72 50.50
C GLY A 78 22.57 -35.78 49.01
N LEU A 79 21.82 -36.53 48.18
CA LEU A 79 22.09 -36.61 46.74
C LEU A 79 21.99 -35.25 46.03
N ILE A 80 21.00 -34.43 46.40
CA ILE A 80 20.83 -33.07 45.86
C ILE A 80 22.06 -32.20 46.18
N SER A 81 22.65 -32.35 47.37
CA SER A 81 23.86 -31.60 47.74
C SER A 81 25.07 -32.05 46.92
N LYS A 82 25.23 -33.37 46.70
CA LYS A 82 26.31 -33.92 45.87
C LYS A 82 26.22 -33.46 44.41
N VAL A 83 25.02 -33.50 43.82
CA VAL A 83 24.79 -33.04 42.44
C VAL A 83 24.93 -31.52 42.33
N ALA A 84 24.58 -30.77 43.37
CA ALA A 84 24.79 -29.32 43.42
C ALA A 84 26.28 -28.95 43.38
N GLU A 85 27.12 -29.66 44.15
CA GLU A 85 28.57 -29.50 44.15
C GLU A 85 29.18 -29.88 42.78
N GLU A 86 28.80 -31.04 42.22
CA GLU A 86 29.31 -31.56 40.95
C GLU A 86 29.05 -30.61 39.75
N PHE A 87 27.85 -30.02 39.68
CA PHE A 87 27.45 -29.15 38.57
C PHE A 87 27.60 -27.65 38.86
N SER A 88 28.16 -27.29 40.03
CA SER A 88 28.32 -25.91 40.50
C SER A 88 27.01 -25.11 40.54
N PHE A 89 25.91 -25.74 41.00
CA PHE A 89 24.62 -25.09 41.23
C PHE A 89 24.35 -24.95 42.73
N THR A 90 23.49 -24.00 43.11
CA THR A 90 22.96 -23.96 44.48
C THR A 90 22.00 -25.14 44.71
N ARG A 91 22.01 -25.74 45.91
CA ARG A 91 21.07 -26.80 46.34
C ARG A 91 19.61 -26.49 45.99
N LYS A 92 19.18 -25.23 46.16
CA LYS A 92 17.83 -24.76 45.83
C LYS A 92 17.51 -24.89 44.33
N THR A 93 18.46 -24.60 43.45
CA THR A 93 18.29 -24.72 42.00
C THR A 93 18.13 -26.17 41.58
N VAL A 94 18.96 -27.08 42.11
CA VAL A 94 18.87 -28.52 41.84
C VAL A 94 17.54 -29.09 42.36
N SER A 95 17.10 -28.67 43.55
CA SER A 95 15.80 -29.05 44.09
C SER A 95 14.63 -28.56 43.21
N ASN A 96 14.67 -27.34 42.69
CA ASN A 96 13.65 -26.82 41.79
C ASN A 96 13.64 -27.58 40.46
N ILE A 97 14.81 -27.90 39.90
CA ILE A 97 14.93 -28.72 38.68
C ILE A 97 14.29 -30.09 38.90
N TRP A 98 14.56 -30.73 40.05
CA TRP A 98 13.93 -32.01 40.41
C TRP A 98 12.40 -31.92 40.51
N GLN A 99 11.89 -30.89 41.18
CA GLN A 99 10.43 -30.71 41.31
C GLN A 99 9.74 -30.52 39.96
N ILE A 100 10.35 -29.75 39.05
CA ILE A 100 9.85 -29.57 37.68
C ILE A 100 9.86 -30.89 36.92
N ALA A 101 11.00 -31.61 36.95
CA ALA A 101 11.14 -32.88 36.24
C ALA A 101 10.17 -33.95 36.78
N LYS A 102 10.01 -34.04 38.10
CA LYS A 102 9.07 -34.96 38.74
C LYS A 102 7.62 -34.63 38.38
N ALA A 103 7.22 -33.36 38.44
CA ALA A 103 5.87 -32.95 38.07
C ALA A 103 5.56 -33.24 36.59
N GLN A 104 6.53 -33.02 35.70
CA GLN A 104 6.41 -33.36 34.28
C GLN A 104 6.29 -34.86 34.05
N LEU A 105 7.11 -35.66 34.76
CA LEU A 105 7.08 -37.12 34.71
C LEU A 105 5.74 -37.68 35.22
N ASP A 106 5.26 -37.20 36.37
CA ASP A 106 3.96 -37.58 36.95
C ASP A 106 2.78 -37.20 36.03
N SER A 107 2.94 -36.14 35.22
CA SER A 107 1.96 -35.69 34.24
C SER A 107 2.11 -36.35 32.85
N GLY A 108 3.10 -37.23 32.65
CA GLY A 108 3.38 -37.86 31.35
C GLY A 108 3.89 -36.91 30.26
N LEU A 109 4.38 -35.72 30.64
CA LEU A 109 4.93 -34.72 29.73
C LEU A 109 6.43 -34.92 29.50
N PRO A 110 6.97 -34.55 28.32
CA PRO A 110 8.41 -34.54 28.12
C PRO A 110 9.09 -33.56 29.09
N ILE A 111 10.23 -33.99 29.63
CA ILE A 111 10.97 -33.20 30.64
C ILE A 111 11.63 -31.98 29.97
N ASP A 112 11.20 -30.79 30.38
CA ASP A 112 11.78 -29.50 30.00
C ASP A 112 12.16 -28.70 31.25
N VAL A 113 13.47 -28.57 31.48
CA VAL A 113 14.06 -27.87 32.63
C VAL A 113 14.81 -26.61 32.20
N GLN A 114 14.48 -26.07 31.03
CA GLN A 114 15.08 -24.83 30.52
C GLN A 114 14.81 -23.64 31.44
N CYS A 115 15.70 -22.66 31.35
CA CYS A 115 15.54 -21.40 32.05
C CYS A 115 14.77 -20.38 31.18
N HIS A 116 13.66 -19.85 31.70
CA HIS A 116 12.72 -19.01 30.95
C HIS A 116 13.04 -17.50 30.95
N TRP A 117 14.24 -17.08 31.40
CA TRP A 117 14.62 -15.66 31.38
C TRP A 117 14.83 -15.12 29.96
N LYS A 118 15.06 -16.01 28.98
CA LYS A 118 15.17 -15.65 27.58
C LYS A 118 13.77 -15.32 27.04
N GLY A 119 13.52 -14.05 26.73
CA GLY A 119 12.25 -13.55 26.20
C GLY A 119 11.31 -12.96 27.26
N SER A 120 11.45 -13.32 28.53
CA SER A 120 10.73 -12.71 29.65
C SER A 120 11.51 -11.54 30.27
N CYS A 121 12.20 -10.76 29.44
CA CYS A 121 13.03 -9.64 29.90
C CYS A 121 12.54 -8.31 29.30
N GLY A 122 12.61 -7.26 30.13
CA GLY A 122 12.24 -5.91 29.74
C GLY A 122 10.74 -5.62 29.74
N ARG A 123 10.41 -4.34 29.55
CA ARG A 123 9.03 -3.85 29.48
C ARG A 123 8.37 -4.31 28.18
N LYS A 124 7.17 -4.90 28.27
CA LYS A 124 6.34 -5.21 27.10
C LYS A 124 6.04 -3.95 26.29
N ARG A 125 6.03 -4.08 24.98
CA ARG A 125 5.79 -2.95 24.06
C ARG A 125 4.30 -2.60 24.07
N VAL A 126 4.02 -1.32 23.86
CA VAL A 126 2.67 -0.85 23.56
C VAL A 126 2.43 -1.09 22.06
N PRO A 127 1.49 -1.97 21.68
CA PRO A 127 1.17 -2.21 20.27
C PRO A 127 0.43 -1.01 19.67
N VAL A 128 0.46 -0.88 18.35
CA VAL A 128 -0.38 0.07 17.63
C VAL A 128 -1.80 -0.49 17.59
N ASP A 129 -2.77 0.28 18.05
CA ASP A 129 -4.18 -0.03 17.90
C ASP A 129 -4.62 0.40 16.49
N MET A 130 -4.76 -0.57 15.59
CA MET A 130 -5.05 -0.33 14.18
C MET A 130 -6.49 0.14 13.96
N GLU A 131 -7.44 -0.31 14.77
CA GLU A 131 -8.85 0.09 14.68
C GLU A 131 -9.01 1.57 15.06
N LYS A 132 -8.42 1.96 16.19
CA LYS A 132 -8.41 3.37 16.59
C LYS A 132 -7.63 4.23 15.60
N LEU A 133 -6.51 3.74 15.06
CA LEU A 133 -5.74 4.49 14.06
C LEU A 133 -6.54 4.74 12.78
N ALA A 134 -7.30 3.75 12.30
CA ALA A 134 -8.14 3.86 11.12
C ALA A 134 -9.35 4.77 11.32
N ALA A 135 -9.93 4.81 12.53
CA ALA A 135 -11.05 5.69 12.86
C ALA A 135 -10.66 7.18 12.91
N ILE A 136 -9.37 7.51 12.98
CA ILE A 136 -8.89 8.89 13.05
C ILE A 136 -8.75 9.48 11.64
N SER A 137 -9.34 10.65 11.40
CA SER A 137 -9.16 11.42 10.15
C SER A 137 -7.68 11.62 9.80
N LEU A 138 -7.34 11.46 8.51
CA LEU A 138 -5.99 11.63 7.95
C LEU A 138 -5.38 13.01 8.26
N SER A 139 -6.21 14.03 8.49
CA SER A 139 -5.76 15.36 8.92
C SER A 139 -4.93 15.31 10.20
N ARG A 140 -5.32 14.48 11.17
CA ARG A 140 -4.67 14.31 12.48
C ARG A 140 -3.42 13.42 12.42
N HIS A 141 -3.23 12.65 11.34
CA HIS A 141 -2.03 11.83 11.12
C HIS A 141 -0.79 12.65 10.74
N LYS A 142 -0.97 13.92 10.34
CA LYS A 142 0.12 14.82 9.91
C LYS A 142 1.06 15.20 11.06
N ASN A 143 0.51 15.40 12.26
CA ASN A 143 1.26 15.89 13.42
C ASN A 143 1.28 14.81 14.51
N MET A 144 2.48 14.38 14.91
CA MET A 144 2.64 13.39 15.97
C MET A 144 1.97 13.79 17.30
N ARG A 145 1.87 15.09 17.61
CA ARG A 145 1.14 15.57 18.80
C ARG A 145 -0.37 15.39 18.66
N ALA A 146 -0.93 15.69 17.49
CA ALA A 146 -2.35 15.53 17.22
C ALA A 146 -2.74 14.04 17.18
N LEU A 147 -1.90 13.22 16.55
CA LEU A 147 -2.06 11.77 16.52
C LEU A 147 -1.95 11.15 17.91
N SER A 148 -0.97 11.57 18.71
CA SER A 148 -0.81 11.04 20.07
C SER A 148 -2.00 11.39 20.96
N PHE A 149 -2.53 12.60 20.83
CA PHE A 149 -3.76 13.01 21.52
C PHE A 149 -4.98 12.20 21.06
N ALA A 150 -5.10 11.94 19.75
CA ALA A 150 -6.18 11.13 19.19
C ALA A 150 -6.13 9.65 19.63
N MET A 151 -4.91 9.12 19.76
CA MET A 151 -4.63 7.73 20.11
C MET A 151 -4.53 7.50 21.63
N GLU A 152 -4.66 8.55 22.44
CA GLU A 152 -4.52 8.51 23.90
C GLU A 152 -3.18 7.93 24.38
N VAL A 153 -2.11 8.14 23.61
CA VAL A 153 -0.75 7.69 23.94
C VAL A 153 0.22 8.85 24.04
N SER A 154 1.38 8.62 24.64
CA SER A 154 2.44 9.63 24.63
C SER A 154 2.99 9.88 23.21
N LYS A 155 3.36 11.12 22.91
CA LYS A 155 4.08 11.49 21.67
C LYS A 155 5.32 10.62 21.42
N SER A 156 6.01 10.22 22.49
CA SER A 156 7.20 9.35 22.41
C SER A 156 6.88 7.94 21.92
N THR A 157 5.67 7.44 22.18
CA THR A 157 5.18 6.14 21.70
C THR A 157 4.94 6.20 20.19
N VAL A 158 4.24 7.24 19.73
CA VAL A 158 4.06 7.51 18.28
C VAL A 158 5.40 7.64 17.55
N HIS A 159 6.36 8.36 18.14
CA HIS A 159 7.71 8.50 17.58
C HIS A 159 8.41 7.14 17.39
N ARG A 160 8.26 6.26 18.38
CA ARG A 160 8.86 4.93 18.38
C ARG A 160 8.22 4.02 17.34
N TRP A 161 6.89 4.05 17.22
CA TRP A 161 6.17 3.36 16.15
C TRP A 161 6.66 3.79 14.77
N LEU A 162 6.86 5.10 14.57
CA LEU A 162 7.37 5.63 13.31
C LEU A 162 8.81 5.20 13.01
N LYS A 163 9.72 5.25 14.01
CA LYS A 163 11.12 4.83 13.85
C LYS A 163 11.25 3.37 13.43
N ARG A 164 10.31 2.54 13.88
CA ARG A 164 10.23 1.10 13.57
C ARG A 164 9.43 0.79 12.30
N LYS A 165 8.85 1.80 11.65
CA LYS A 165 7.98 1.66 10.48
C LYS A 165 6.68 0.89 10.74
N GLU A 166 6.21 0.83 11.99
CA GLU A 166 4.90 0.29 12.35
C GLU A 166 3.77 1.23 11.85
N ILE A 167 4.06 2.53 11.80
CA ILE A 167 3.23 3.56 11.15
C ILE A 167 4.12 4.35 10.17
N ARG A 168 3.51 4.99 9.16
CA ARG A 168 4.21 5.88 8.22
C ARG A 168 3.74 7.32 8.40
N ARG A 169 4.61 8.29 8.10
CA ARG A 169 4.18 9.68 7.98
C ARG A 169 3.41 9.82 6.68
N HIS A 170 2.21 10.36 6.77
CA HIS A 170 1.54 10.91 5.60
C HIS A 170 2.19 12.26 5.30
N SER A 171 2.99 12.34 4.23
CA SER A 171 3.45 13.61 3.69
C SER A 171 2.26 14.37 3.14
N SER A 172 2.33 15.70 3.15
CA SER A 172 1.38 16.54 2.44
C SER A 172 1.32 16.08 0.98
N ALA A 173 0.13 15.67 0.53
CA ALA A 173 -0.13 15.54 -0.89
C ALA A 173 0.15 16.89 -1.56
N ILE A 174 0.75 16.84 -2.76
CA ILE A 174 0.80 18.00 -3.64
C ILE A 174 -0.66 18.44 -3.84
N LYS A 175 -0.93 19.74 -3.71
CA LYS A 175 -2.25 20.33 -3.94
C LYS A 175 -2.21 21.15 -5.23
N PRO A 176 -2.21 20.50 -6.41
CA PRO A 176 -2.22 21.24 -7.66
C PRO A 176 -3.62 21.82 -7.87
N TYR A 177 -3.70 22.89 -8.65
CA TYR A 177 -4.95 23.23 -9.34
C TYR A 177 -5.30 22.10 -10.31
N LEU A 178 -6.58 21.91 -10.61
CA LEU A 178 -7.05 20.87 -11.53
C LEU A 178 -7.74 21.51 -12.74
N CYS A 179 -7.49 20.96 -13.92
CA CYS A 179 -8.26 21.22 -15.12
C CYS A 179 -9.09 19.98 -15.42
N GLU A 180 -10.40 20.13 -15.39
CA GLU A 180 -11.31 19.00 -15.51
C GLU A 180 -12.14 19.15 -16.77
N SER A 181 -12.41 18.01 -17.40
CA SER A 181 -13.24 17.97 -18.58
C SER A 181 -14.18 16.80 -18.50
N VAL A 182 -15.46 17.13 -18.65
CA VAL A 182 -16.55 16.19 -18.76
C VAL A 182 -17.41 16.59 -19.96
N GLY A 183 -17.80 15.60 -20.74
CA GLY A 183 -18.82 15.74 -21.76
C GLY A 183 -20.18 15.28 -21.24
N ARG A 184 -21.21 15.47 -22.06
CA ARG A 184 -22.56 15.03 -21.75
C ARG A 184 -22.64 13.49 -21.79
N PRO A 185 -23.07 12.81 -20.70
CA PRO A 185 -23.24 11.37 -20.70
C PRO A 185 -24.24 10.93 -21.79
N ARG A 186 -24.00 9.76 -22.38
CA ARG A 186 -24.85 9.15 -23.40
C ARG A 186 -25.42 7.85 -22.85
N TYR A 187 -26.74 7.70 -22.97
CA TYR A 187 -27.48 6.53 -22.51
C TYR A 187 -28.07 5.80 -23.70
N GLY A 188 -28.12 4.48 -23.63
CA GLY A 188 -28.81 3.62 -24.59
C GLY A 188 -30.32 3.63 -24.37
N GLU A 189 -31.04 2.98 -25.27
CA GLU A 189 -32.52 2.94 -25.26
C GLU A 189 -33.08 2.27 -23.98
N GLY A 190 -32.34 1.34 -23.37
CA GLY A 190 -32.68 0.70 -22.10
C GLY A 190 -32.26 1.46 -20.84
N GLY A 191 -31.66 2.65 -20.96
CA GLY A 191 -31.11 3.41 -19.83
C GLY A 191 -29.68 3.05 -19.43
N ASP A 192 -29.05 2.10 -20.13
CA ASP A 192 -27.65 1.74 -19.92
C ASP A 192 -26.70 2.89 -20.28
N VAL A 193 -25.64 3.09 -19.50
CA VAL A 193 -24.64 4.13 -19.77
C VAL A 193 -23.72 3.68 -20.90
N LEU A 194 -23.90 4.24 -22.10
CA LEU A 194 -23.01 4.00 -23.25
C LEU A 194 -21.71 4.79 -23.13
N TRP A 195 -21.78 5.98 -22.53
CA TRP A 195 -20.62 6.81 -22.26
C TRP A 195 -20.89 7.69 -21.04
N ASP A 196 -19.98 7.66 -20.07
CA ASP A 196 -20.16 8.32 -18.77
C ASP A 196 -19.78 9.81 -18.78
N GLY A 197 -19.31 10.33 -19.92
CA GLY A 197 -18.91 11.73 -20.07
C GLY A 197 -17.50 12.03 -19.59
N LYS A 198 -16.77 11.09 -18.98
CA LYS A 198 -15.50 11.42 -18.31
C LYS A 198 -14.36 11.51 -19.33
N ILE A 199 -13.83 12.72 -19.55
CA ILE A 199 -12.63 12.93 -20.36
C ILE A 199 -11.39 12.85 -19.49
N GLY A 200 -11.32 13.63 -18.41
CA GLY A 200 -10.18 13.57 -17.51
C GLY A 200 -10.09 14.71 -16.50
N ILE A 201 -9.19 14.51 -15.55
CA ILE A 201 -8.78 15.47 -14.53
C ILE A 201 -7.26 15.62 -14.69
N PHE A 202 -6.82 16.82 -15.01
CA PHE A 202 -5.43 17.11 -15.34
C PHE A 202 -4.85 18.08 -14.30
N PRO A 203 -3.88 17.64 -13.48
CA PRO A 203 -3.29 18.51 -12.48
C PRO A 203 -2.33 19.51 -13.13
N PHE A 204 -2.40 20.77 -12.71
CA PHE A 204 -1.41 21.78 -13.05
C PHE A 204 -0.11 21.50 -12.29
N THR A 205 0.75 20.71 -12.93
CA THR A 205 2.05 20.32 -12.39
C THR A 205 3.15 20.45 -13.44
N PHE A 206 4.37 20.68 -12.97
CA PHE A 206 5.57 20.68 -13.80
C PHE A 206 6.65 19.83 -13.13
N GLU A 207 7.57 19.30 -13.95
CA GLU A 207 8.74 18.59 -13.44
C GLU A 207 9.88 19.56 -13.18
N GLN A 208 10.48 19.49 -11.99
CA GLN A 208 11.63 20.29 -11.62
C GLN A 208 12.72 19.42 -11.03
N ALA A 209 13.95 19.58 -11.54
CA ALA A 209 15.11 18.93 -10.95
C ALA A 209 15.35 19.40 -9.51
N ALA A 210 15.56 18.45 -8.60
CA ALA A 210 15.90 18.71 -7.22
C ALA A 210 17.19 19.54 -7.11
N GLN A 211 17.10 20.77 -6.61
CA GLN A 211 18.26 21.66 -6.46
C GLN A 211 19.27 21.19 -5.40
N ARG A 212 18.82 20.44 -4.39
CA ARG A 212 19.65 19.96 -3.28
C ARG A 212 19.47 18.47 -3.09
N SER A 213 20.55 17.78 -2.71
CA SER A 213 20.49 16.41 -2.25
C SER A 213 19.85 16.35 -0.86
N SER A 214 19.15 15.27 -0.60
CA SER A 214 18.60 14.94 0.72
C SER A 214 18.84 13.45 0.99
N LYS A 215 18.62 13.03 2.23
CA LYS A 215 18.72 11.62 2.62
C LYS A 215 17.89 10.67 1.73
N ASN A 216 16.78 11.16 1.19
CA ASN A 216 15.82 10.33 0.45
C ASN A 216 15.89 10.54 -1.07
N ARG A 217 16.73 11.45 -1.58
CA ARG A 217 16.88 11.71 -3.02
C ARG A 217 18.15 12.51 -3.34
N PRO A 218 18.92 12.14 -4.39
CA PRO A 218 20.04 12.93 -4.85
C PRO A 218 19.61 14.27 -5.48
N ALA A 219 20.57 15.18 -5.67
CA ALA A 219 20.33 16.39 -6.46
C ALA A 219 20.14 15.99 -7.94
N GLY A 220 19.29 16.71 -8.66
CA GLY A 220 18.99 16.45 -10.07
C GLY A 220 17.81 15.52 -10.34
N THR A 221 17.30 14.78 -9.36
CA THR A 221 16.09 13.95 -9.54
C THR A 221 14.90 14.84 -9.93
N LEU A 222 14.17 14.48 -10.99
CA LEU A 222 12.97 15.19 -11.42
C LEU A 222 11.84 14.96 -10.40
N GLU A 223 11.33 16.06 -9.85
CA GLU A 223 10.19 16.07 -8.94
C GLU A 223 9.01 16.77 -9.60
N THR A 224 7.85 16.14 -9.59
CA THR A 224 6.59 16.79 -9.93
C THR A 224 6.24 17.80 -8.84
N LYS A 225 6.01 19.06 -9.22
CA LYS A 225 5.56 20.13 -8.34
C LYS A 225 4.27 20.73 -8.86
N ALA A 226 3.41 21.18 -7.95
CA ALA A 226 2.25 21.98 -8.32
C ALA A 226 2.70 23.32 -8.92
N GLU A 227 2.02 23.73 -9.98
CA GLU A 227 2.18 25.07 -10.52
C GLU A 227 1.70 26.09 -9.47
N PRO A 228 2.53 27.07 -9.06
CA PRO A 228 2.15 28.04 -8.03
C PRO A 228 1.04 28.98 -8.51
N THR A 229 1.06 29.35 -9.79
CA THR A 229 0.07 30.23 -10.41
C THR A 229 -0.29 29.69 -11.78
N VAL A 230 -1.59 29.51 -12.03
CA VAL A 230 -2.09 29.19 -13.35
C VAL A 230 -2.19 30.48 -14.15
N ASN A 231 -1.38 30.59 -15.20
CA ASN A 231 -1.37 31.72 -16.14
C ASN A 231 -1.94 31.28 -17.50
N ARG A 232 -2.19 32.22 -18.41
CA ARG A 232 -2.72 31.93 -19.75
C ARG A 232 -1.86 30.91 -20.52
N ASP A 233 -0.53 31.02 -20.44
CA ASP A 233 0.38 30.10 -21.12
C ASP A 233 0.33 28.69 -20.54
N VAL A 234 0.15 28.59 -19.22
CA VAL A 234 0.00 27.30 -18.53
C VAL A 234 -1.33 26.64 -18.92
N MET A 235 -2.43 27.43 -18.98
CA MET A 235 -3.72 26.95 -19.48
C MET A 235 -3.62 26.49 -20.92
N LYS A 236 -3.03 27.32 -21.81
CA LYS A 236 -2.84 26.98 -23.22
C LYS A 236 -2.08 25.67 -23.38
N ARG A 237 -0.97 25.51 -22.65
CA ARG A 237 -0.19 24.27 -22.65
C ARG A 237 -1.05 23.09 -22.22
N MET A 238 -1.79 23.21 -21.12
CA MET A 238 -2.69 22.15 -20.63
C MET A 238 -3.72 21.72 -21.67
N LEU A 239 -4.30 22.68 -22.41
CA LEU A 239 -5.26 22.41 -23.47
C LEU A 239 -4.62 21.60 -24.62
N LEU A 240 -3.43 22.02 -25.05
CA LEU A 240 -2.71 21.43 -26.17
C LEU A 240 -2.14 20.05 -25.85
N THR A 241 -1.50 19.89 -24.69
CA THR A 241 -0.76 18.67 -24.36
C THR A 241 -1.64 17.59 -23.79
N ASN A 242 -2.70 17.97 -23.06
CA ASN A 242 -3.49 17.02 -22.28
C ASN A 242 -4.93 16.96 -22.76
N LEU A 243 -5.64 18.10 -22.79
CA LEU A 243 -7.09 18.09 -22.98
C LEU A 243 -7.50 17.70 -24.40
N ILE A 244 -7.02 18.40 -25.43
CA ILE A 244 -7.39 18.14 -26.82
C ILE A 244 -7.05 16.69 -27.22
N PRO A 245 -5.84 16.18 -26.93
CA PRO A 245 -5.53 14.77 -27.17
C PRO A 245 -6.46 13.81 -26.44
N ALA A 246 -6.79 14.06 -25.16
CA ALA A 246 -7.69 13.22 -24.40
C ALA A 246 -9.12 13.21 -24.96
N ILE A 247 -9.60 14.35 -25.47
CA ILE A 247 -10.88 14.44 -26.18
C ILE A 247 -10.81 13.56 -27.43
N LYS A 248 -9.80 13.75 -28.29
CA LYS A 248 -9.65 12.97 -29.52
C LYS A 248 -9.62 11.46 -29.25
N GLN A 249 -9.01 11.05 -28.14
CA GLN A 249 -8.90 9.65 -27.74
C GLN A 249 -10.20 9.05 -27.18
N LYS A 250 -10.93 9.80 -26.34
CA LYS A 250 -12.05 9.27 -25.54
C LYS A 250 -13.43 9.60 -26.09
N TRP A 251 -13.52 10.41 -27.13
CA TRP A 251 -14.81 10.84 -27.67
C TRP A 251 -15.56 9.65 -28.30
N PRO A 252 -16.83 9.39 -27.89
CA PRO A 252 -17.56 8.20 -28.34
C PRO A 252 -18.31 8.40 -29.67
N GLY A 253 -18.38 9.63 -30.18
CA GLY A 253 -19.21 9.99 -31.32
C GLY A 253 -18.49 9.92 -32.66
N SER A 254 -19.21 9.57 -33.72
CA SER A 254 -18.75 9.75 -35.11
C SER A 254 -18.64 11.22 -35.50
N SER A 255 -19.47 12.09 -34.89
CA SER A 255 -19.33 13.54 -35.02
C SER A 255 -18.07 14.01 -34.29
N ARG A 256 -17.24 14.74 -35.04
CA ARG A 256 -16.02 15.38 -34.55
C ARG A 256 -16.19 16.88 -34.34
N ASP A 257 -17.44 17.36 -34.39
CA ASP A 257 -17.83 18.73 -34.04
C ASP A 257 -18.01 18.83 -32.53
N ILE A 258 -17.06 19.46 -31.85
CA ILE A 258 -17.02 19.52 -30.38
C ILE A 258 -16.87 20.97 -29.93
N ILE A 259 -17.63 21.35 -28.92
CA ILE A 259 -17.47 22.66 -28.26
C ILE A 259 -16.88 22.41 -26.87
N ILE A 260 -15.68 22.94 -26.64
CA ILE A 260 -15.10 23.05 -25.31
C ILE A 260 -15.61 24.36 -24.71
N GLN A 261 -16.42 24.25 -23.67
CA GLN A 261 -16.87 25.40 -22.89
C GLN A 261 -15.84 25.70 -21.79
N GLN A 262 -15.37 26.95 -21.73
CA GLN A 262 -14.59 27.49 -20.61
C GLN A 262 -15.43 28.48 -19.82
N ASP A 263 -15.20 28.53 -18.50
CA ASP A 263 -15.74 29.59 -17.67
C ASP A 263 -15.07 30.93 -18.03
N ASN A 264 -15.66 32.04 -17.57
CA ASN A 264 -15.13 33.37 -17.87
C ASN A 264 -14.08 33.84 -16.83
N ALA A 265 -13.51 32.93 -16.04
CA ALA A 265 -12.48 33.24 -15.07
C ALA A 265 -11.13 33.49 -15.75
N LYS A 266 -10.32 34.38 -15.17
CA LYS A 266 -8.93 34.51 -15.61
C LYS A 266 -8.13 33.30 -15.09
N PRO A 267 -7.19 32.72 -15.88
CA PRO A 267 -6.70 33.20 -17.17
C PRO A 267 -7.29 32.44 -18.37
N HIS A 268 -8.23 33.06 -19.08
CA HIS A 268 -8.79 32.48 -20.29
C HIS A 268 -7.79 32.48 -21.46
N VAL A 269 -7.86 31.44 -22.29
CA VAL A 269 -7.16 31.37 -23.57
C VAL A 269 -8.13 31.76 -24.68
N ASP A 270 -7.66 32.57 -25.62
CA ASP A 270 -8.50 33.02 -26.75
C ASP A 270 -8.88 31.82 -27.61
N GLY A 271 -10.16 31.72 -27.99
CA GLY A 271 -10.65 30.62 -28.82
C GLY A 271 -10.11 30.62 -30.24
N ASN A 272 -9.58 31.75 -30.72
CA ASN A 272 -8.91 31.89 -32.00
C ASN A 272 -7.38 31.80 -31.89
N ASP A 273 -6.84 31.31 -30.77
CA ASP A 273 -5.40 31.09 -30.65
C ASP A 273 -4.93 30.08 -31.73
N PRO A 274 -3.94 30.45 -32.56
CA PRO A 274 -3.60 29.69 -33.77
C PRO A 274 -3.09 28.28 -33.46
N GLU A 275 -2.39 28.09 -32.34
CA GLU A 275 -1.90 26.76 -31.95
C GLU A 275 -3.05 25.86 -31.49
N ILE A 276 -4.01 26.43 -30.75
CA ILE A 276 -5.21 25.69 -30.32
C ILE A 276 -6.06 25.33 -31.52
N VAL A 277 -6.31 26.28 -32.42
CA VAL A 277 -7.10 26.03 -33.64
C VAL A 277 -6.42 24.96 -34.50
N ALA A 278 -5.10 25.04 -34.68
CA ALA A 278 -4.35 24.03 -35.43
C ALA A 278 -4.48 22.63 -34.80
N ALA A 279 -4.28 22.50 -33.47
CA ALA A 279 -4.42 21.22 -32.77
C ALA A 279 -5.87 20.72 -32.78
N ALA A 280 -6.84 21.62 -32.67
CA ALA A 280 -8.26 21.33 -32.65
C ALA A 280 -8.82 20.88 -34.01
N GLN A 281 -8.21 21.37 -35.10
CA GLN A 281 -8.60 21.09 -36.49
C GLN A 281 -7.69 20.07 -37.19
N GLU A 282 -6.67 19.56 -36.50
CA GLU A 282 -5.80 18.53 -37.04
C GLU A 282 -6.58 17.23 -37.29
N GLY A 283 -6.58 16.77 -38.55
CA GLY A 283 -7.37 15.64 -39.05
C GLY A 283 -8.78 16.07 -39.47
N ASP A 284 -9.78 15.19 -39.32
CA ASP A 284 -11.19 15.59 -39.54
C ASP A 284 -11.86 16.10 -38.26
N TRP A 285 -11.09 16.67 -37.32
CA TRP A 285 -11.61 17.21 -36.07
C TRP A 285 -12.07 18.66 -36.25
N ASN A 286 -13.16 19.04 -35.59
CA ASN A 286 -13.66 20.41 -35.54
C ASN A 286 -13.98 20.77 -34.09
N ILE A 287 -12.93 20.99 -33.31
CA ILE A 287 -13.05 21.36 -31.90
C ILE A 287 -13.01 22.88 -31.77
N GLN A 288 -13.97 23.47 -31.06
CA GLN A 288 -14.08 24.91 -30.87
C GLN A 288 -14.05 25.27 -29.40
N LEU A 289 -13.22 26.24 -29.04
CA LEU A 289 -13.19 26.80 -27.69
C LEU A 289 -14.16 27.97 -27.58
N LYS A 290 -15.10 27.90 -26.65
CA LYS A 290 -16.09 28.97 -26.41
C LYS A 290 -16.17 29.34 -24.94
N PHE A 291 -16.32 30.63 -24.69
CA PHE A 291 -16.59 31.13 -23.34
C PHE A 291 -18.06 30.97 -22.99
N GLN A 292 -18.31 30.65 -21.72
CA GLN A 292 -19.64 30.68 -21.14
C GLN A 292 -20.23 32.10 -21.20
N PRO A 293 -21.54 32.25 -21.46
CA PRO A 293 -22.19 33.55 -21.34
C PRO A 293 -22.04 34.14 -19.93
N PRO A 294 -21.95 35.48 -19.79
CA PRO A 294 -21.85 36.13 -18.49
C PRO A 294 -23.00 35.75 -17.55
N ASN A 295 -22.73 35.73 -16.24
CA ASN A 295 -23.74 35.49 -15.17
C ASN A 295 -24.58 34.23 -15.34
N SER A 296 -23.99 33.14 -15.84
CA SER A 296 -24.71 31.88 -16.08
C SER A 296 -24.22 30.73 -15.19
N PRO A 297 -24.17 30.87 -13.85
CA PRO A 297 -23.60 29.86 -12.95
C PRO A 297 -24.28 28.49 -13.08
N ASP A 298 -25.56 28.47 -13.45
CA ASP A 298 -26.36 27.25 -13.62
C ASP A 298 -25.99 26.42 -14.87
N LEU A 299 -25.02 26.87 -15.67
CA LEU A 299 -24.55 26.18 -16.87
C LEU A 299 -23.14 25.58 -16.73
N ASN A 300 -22.53 25.63 -15.53
CA ASN A 300 -21.26 24.96 -15.27
C ASN A 300 -21.47 23.61 -14.59
N VAL A 301 -21.39 22.53 -15.37
CA VAL A 301 -21.55 21.15 -14.90
C VAL A 301 -20.51 20.75 -13.84
N LEU A 302 -19.31 21.33 -13.89
CA LEU A 302 -18.24 21.04 -12.94
C LEU A 302 -18.57 21.62 -11.55
N ASP A 303 -19.04 22.86 -11.50
CA ASP A 303 -19.43 23.52 -10.25
C ASP A 303 -20.71 22.93 -9.66
N LEU A 304 -21.69 22.58 -10.49
CA LEU A 304 -22.99 22.10 -10.01
C LEU A 304 -22.95 20.67 -9.48
N GLY A 305 -22.08 19.83 -10.03
CA GLY A 305 -22.03 18.40 -9.70
C GLY A 305 -20.69 17.98 -9.15
N PHE A 306 -19.65 18.07 -9.97
CA PHE A 306 -18.38 17.40 -9.70
C PHE A 306 -17.67 17.96 -8.46
N PHE A 307 -17.43 19.27 -8.38
CA PHE A 307 -16.73 19.87 -7.24
C PHE A 307 -17.54 19.78 -5.95
N ARG A 308 -18.87 19.98 -6.02
CA ARG A 308 -19.75 19.79 -4.86
C ARG A 308 -19.70 18.36 -4.30
N SER A 309 -19.56 17.36 -5.17
CA SER A 309 -19.40 15.98 -4.73
C SER A 309 -18.06 15.73 -4.02
N ILE A 310 -16.98 16.35 -4.48
CA ILE A 310 -15.66 16.25 -3.83
C ILE A 310 -15.68 16.91 -2.46
N ASP A 311 -16.28 18.10 -2.34
CA ASP A 311 -16.37 18.81 -1.07
C ASP A 311 -17.14 18.00 -0.02
N SER A 312 -18.23 17.34 -0.41
CA SER A 312 -19.01 16.48 0.49
C SER A 312 -18.25 15.27 1.06
N VAL A 313 -17.13 14.87 0.44
CA VAL A 313 -16.27 13.76 0.89
C VAL A 313 -15.19 14.25 1.86
N GLN A 314 -14.94 15.56 1.93
CA GLN A 314 -13.90 16.15 2.79
C GLN A 314 -14.42 16.61 4.16
N ASP A 315 -15.74 16.72 4.33
CA ASP A 315 -16.43 16.98 5.60
C ASP A 315 -16.53 15.70 6.47
#